data_AF-N1QDY6-F1
#
_entry.id   AF-N1QDY6-F1
#
_cell.length_a   1.000
_cell.length_b   1.000
_cell.length_c   1.000
_cell.angle_alpha   90.00
_cell.angle_beta   90.00
_cell.angle_gamma   90.00
#
_symmetry.space_group_name_H-M   'P 1'
#
loop_
_entity.id
_entity.type
_entity.pdbx_description
1 polymer ?
#
loop_
_entity_poly.entity_id
_entity_poly.type
_entity_poly.pdbx_seq_one_letter_code
_entity_poly.pdbx_strand_id
1 'polypeptide(L)'
;IFRVFYSLTYTTLYLLTLVFLAISPVTMIYSSLTQNAFQYTFMIGSVIILTAIIAVCLYSSRLYTNKRVLSDVGKSYVPIEEGEVGKAVRKMIVKQLDRSAIVAWESRPRDLYGEILLARQEGILPMETESFDVNDCMVGSEIQIDPAHPPWGDIQHPGWSSPSHRNDNRNPDVQFADVIAELPNLIEARAVSLAPPDPTMTPVQGAPRAADPAVVGLLTRPPNMALRDYLTQLGYLGLVQPPSLGQNFVSQYEKARFGFLPVSVNGFDKLMTTFAQLLAGMTTLNPDIVHEIRAQTNDDA
;
A
#
# COMPACT_ATOMS: atom_id res chain seq x y z
N ILE A 1 -9.20 -35.56 -14.79
CA ILE A 1 -8.94 -36.61 -15.81
C ILE A 1 -8.11 -37.77 -15.26
N PHE A 2 -6.85 -37.59 -14.85
CA PHE A 2 -6.01 -38.67 -14.30
C PHE A 2 -6.62 -39.45 -13.11
N ARG A 3 -7.27 -38.77 -12.17
CA ARG A 3 -7.90 -39.41 -11.01
C ARG A 3 -9.08 -40.33 -11.39
N VAL A 4 -9.84 -39.95 -12.42
CA VAL A 4 -11.00 -40.72 -12.90
C VAL A 4 -10.53 -41.95 -13.68
N PHE A 5 -9.55 -41.80 -14.56
CA PHE A 5 -8.93 -42.93 -15.27
C PHE A 5 -8.31 -43.94 -14.31
N TYR A 6 -7.51 -43.47 -13.33
CA TYR A 6 -6.88 -44.35 -12.36
C TYR A 6 -7.89 -45.09 -11.48
N SER A 7 -8.95 -44.38 -11.03
CA SER A 7 -10.04 -45.00 -10.27
C SER A 7 -10.78 -46.05 -11.09
N LEU A 8 -11.09 -45.76 -12.35
CA LEU A 8 -11.82 -46.67 -13.23
C LEU A 8 -11.00 -47.92 -13.57
N THR A 9 -9.71 -47.76 -13.89
CA THR A 9 -8.82 -48.91 -14.17
C THR A 9 -8.66 -49.79 -12.93
N TYR A 10 -8.50 -49.19 -11.76
CA TYR A 10 -8.35 -49.95 -10.52
C TYR A 10 -9.64 -50.70 -10.14
N THR A 11 -10.81 -50.07 -10.24
CA THR A 11 -12.09 -50.74 -9.95
C THR A 11 -12.38 -51.86 -10.96
N THR A 12 -12.06 -51.65 -12.24
CA THR A 12 -12.27 -52.67 -13.29
C THR A 12 -11.35 -53.87 -13.08
N LEU A 13 -10.07 -53.64 -12.80
CA LEU A 13 -9.12 -54.72 -12.49
C LEU A 13 -9.52 -55.46 -11.21
N TYR A 14 -9.94 -54.74 -10.17
CA TYR A 14 -10.43 -55.35 -8.93
C TYR A 14 -11.65 -56.24 -9.18
N LEU A 15 -12.66 -55.76 -9.93
CA LEU A 15 -13.84 -56.54 -10.26
C LEU A 15 -13.47 -57.79 -11.06
N LEU A 16 -12.59 -57.65 -12.06
CA LEU A 16 -12.10 -58.77 -12.86
C LEU A 16 -11.38 -59.81 -11.97
N THR A 17 -10.50 -59.38 -11.06
CA THR A 17 -9.84 -60.30 -10.13
C THR A 17 -10.82 -61.01 -9.20
N LEU A 18 -11.88 -60.33 -8.74
CA LEU A 18 -12.92 -60.94 -7.91
C LEU A 18 -13.69 -62.00 -8.69
N VAL A 19 -14.04 -61.72 -9.95
CA VAL A 19 -14.70 -62.69 -10.84
C VAL A 19 -13.82 -63.92 -11.06
N PHE A 20 -12.53 -63.74 -11.39
CA PHE A 20 -11.60 -64.86 -11.55
C PHE A 20 -11.40 -65.66 -10.26
N LEU A 21 -11.33 -64.99 -9.11
CA LEU A 21 -11.24 -65.65 -7.81
C LEU A 21 -12.49 -66.48 -7.49
N ALA A 22 -13.68 -66.05 -7.94
CA ALA A 22 -14.93 -66.75 -7.72
C ALA A 22 -15.16 -67.92 -8.71
N ILE A 23 -14.69 -67.81 -9.96
CA ILE A 23 -14.89 -68.86 -10.98
C ILE A 23 -14.22 -70.18 -10.58
N SER A 24 -12.99 -70.14 -10.05
CA SER A 24 -12.23 -71.33 -9.66
C SER A 24 -12.96 -72.20 -8.60
N PRO A 25 -13.40 -71.68 -7.45
CA PRO A 25 -14.15 -72.49 -6.49
C PRO A 25 -15.54 -72.90 -6.99
N VAL A 26 -16.24 -72.06 -7.76
CA VAL A 26 -17.57 -72.39 -8.29
C VAL A 26 -17.50 -73.57 -9.26
N THR A 27 -16.50 -73.60 -10.12
CA THR A 27 -16.29 -74.73 -11.06
C THR A 27 -15.92 -76.03 -10.34
N MET A 28 -15.12 -75.94 -9.27
CA MET A 28 -14.81 -77.10 -8.42
C MET A 28 -16.05 -77.64 -7.70
N ILE A 29 -16.90 -76.77 -7.14
CA ILE A 29 -18.16 -77.16 -6.49
C ILE A 29 -19.12 -77.79 -7.52
N TYR A 30 -19.24 -77.22 -8.72
CA TYR A 30 -20.09 -77.77 -9.76
C TYR A 30 -19.65 -79.18 -10.21
N SER A 31 -18.34 -79.38 -10.34
CA SER A 31 -17.76 -80.68 -10.71
C SER A 31 -17.96 -81.73 -9.61
N SER A 32 -17.81 -81.36 -8.34
CA SER A 32 -18.02 -82.29 -7.21
C SER A 32 -19.48 -82.69 -7.03
N LEU A 33 -20.43 -81.78 -7.30
CA LEU A 33 -21.86 -82.10 -7.31
C LEU A 33 -22.22 -83.08 -8.44
N THR A 34 -21.69 -82.85 -9.65
CA THR A 34 -21.98 -83.71 -10.82
C THR A 34 -21.50 -85.14 -10.62
N GLN A 35 -20.41 -85.32 -9.86
CA GLN A 35 -19.85 -86.64 -9.52
C GLN A 35 -20.45 -87.26 -8.24
N ASN A 36 -21.49 -86.67 -7.62
CA ASN A 36 -22.11 -87.10 -6.37
C ASN A 36 -21.12 -87.29 -5.19
N ALA A 37 -20.04 -86.51 -5.15
CA ALA A 37 -19.02 -86.61 -4.11
C ALA A 37 -19.21 -85.55 -3.01
N PHE A 38 -20.12 -85.83 -2.07
CA PHE A 38 -20.51 -84.88 -1.01
C PHE A 38 -19.37 -84.51 -0.04
N GLN A 39 -18.43 -85.43 0.20
CA GLN A 39 -17.28 -85.20 1.09
C GLN A 39 -16.40 -84.04 0.59
N TYR A 40 -16.10 -84.01 -0.71
CA TYR A 40 -15.28 -82.94 -1.31
C TYR A 40 -16.01 -81.60 -1.32
N THR A 41 -17.34 -81.62 -1.52
CA THR A 41 -18.16 -80.40 -1.50
C THR A 41 -18.13 -79.71 -0.13
N PHE A 42 -18.26 -80.47 0.95
CA PHE A 42 -18.19 -79.92 2.31
C PHE A 42 -16.78 -79.41 2.66
N MET A 43 -15.73 -80.14 2.27
CA MET A 43 -14.34 -79.73 2.48
C MET A 43 -14.05 -78.39 1.79
N ILE A 44 -14.38 -78.27 0.49
CA ILE A 44 -14.14 -77.04 -0.30
C ILE A 44 -14.98 -75.88 0.25
N GLY A 45 -16.26 -76.11 0.53
CA GLY A 45 -17.15 -75.09 1.10
C GLY A 45 -16.64 -74.54 2.44
N SER A 46 -16.18 -75.42 3.33
CA SER A 46 -15.66 -75.00 4.64
C SER A 46 -14.42 -74.10 4.54
N VAL A 47 -13.48 -74.42 3.64
CA VAL A 47 -12.25 -73.65 3.43
C VAL A 47 -12.55 -72.27 2.84
N ILE A 48 -13.51 -72.19 1.91
CA ILE A 48 -13.94 -70.91 1.32
C ILE A 48 -14.60 -70.03 2.37
N ILE A 49 -15.51 -70.58 3.17
CA ILE A 49 -16.19 -69.84 4.25
C ILE A 49 -15.17 -69.34 5.28
N LEU A 50 -14.25 -70.20 5.72
CA LEU A 50 -13.22 -69.83 6.69
C LEU A 50 -12.32 -68.70 6.14
N THR A 51 -11.91 -68.82 4.87
CA THR A 51 -11.08 -67.80 4.21
C THR A 51 -11.83 -66.48 4.07
N ALA A 52 -13.13 -66.50 3.75
CA ALA A 52 -13.96 -65.30 3.68
C ALA A 52 -14.08 -64.62 5.05
N ILE A 53 -14.29 -65.39 6.13
CA ILE A 53 -14.34 -64.85 7.51
C ILE A 53 -13.01 -64.19 7.88
N ILE A 54 -11.88 -64.87 7.63
CA ILE A 54 -10.54 -64.31 7.90
C ILE A 54 -10.30 -63.03 7.10
N ALA A 55 -10.66 -63.02 5.82
CA ALA A 55 -10.54 -61.84 4.96
C ALA A 55 -11.36 -60.65 5.49
N VAL A 56 -12.61 -60.89 5.92
CA VAL A 56 -13.46 -59.86 6.53
C VAL A 56 -12.84 -59.33 7.82
N CYS A 57 -12.37 -60.20 8.71
CA CYS A 57 -11.73 -59.80 9.97
C CYS A 57 -10.48 -58.94 9.73
N LEU A 58 -9.59 -59.34 8.81
CA LEU A 58 -8.40 -58.58 8.46
C LEU A 58 -8.75 -57.22 7.84
N TYR A 59 -9.74 -57.20 6.93
CA TYR A 59 -10.19 -55.96 6.31
C TYR A 59 -10.79 -54.99 7.33
N SER A 60 -11.67 -55.47 8.21
CA SER A 60 -12.24 -54.69 9.31
C SER A 60 -11.14 -54.15 10.23
N SER A 61 -10.20 -54.99 10.67
CA SER A 61 -9.09 -54.56 11.53
C SER A 61 -8.27 -53.43 10.90
N ARG A 62 -7.96 -53.55 9.60
CA ARG A 62 -7.25 -52.51 8.85
C ARG A 62 -8.06 -51.22 8.76
N LEU A 63 -9.36 -51.31 8.49
CA LEU A 63 -10.24 -50.15 8.40
C LEU A 63 -10.33 -49.41 9.73
N TYR A 64 -10.48 -50.12 10.84
CA TYR A 64 -10.53 -49.53 12.19
C TYR A 64 -9.21 -48.89 12.59
N THR A 65 -8.07 -49.53 12.29
CA THR A 65 -6.74 -49.00 12.60
C THR A 65 -6.45 -47.73 11.80
N ASN A 66 -6.70 -47.73 10.49
CA ASN A 66 -6.53 -46.53 9.66
C ASN A 66 -7.42 -45.37 10.12
N LYS A 67 -8.68 -45.65 10.48
CA LYS A 67 -9.58 -44.61 10.99
C LYS A 67 -9.07 -44.00 12.30
N ARG A 68 -8.54 -44.82 13.21
CA ARG A 68 -7.96 -44.35 14.48
C ARG A 68 -6.69 -43.51 14.26
N VAL A 69 -5.78 -43.97 13.41
CA VAL A 69 -4.54 -43.22 13.10
C VAL A 69 -4.87 -41.87 12.47
N LEU A 70 -5.83 -41.80 11.54
CA LEU A 70 -6.25 -40.54 10.93
C LEU A 70 -6.93 -39.59 11.92
N SER A 71 -7.64 -40.10 12.93
CA SER A 71 -8.21 -39.24 13.98
C SER A 71 -7.17 -38.76 15.00
N ASP A 72 -6.04 -39.46 15.12
CA ASP A 72 -4.96 -39.12 16.05
C ASP A 72 -3.96 -38.10 15.45
N VAL A 73 -3.95 -37.93 14.13
CA VAL A 73 -3.26 -36.80 13.49
C VAL A 73 -3.96 -35.51 13.92
N GLY A 74 -3.30 -34.76 14.80
CA GLY A 74 -3.77 -33.45 15.25
C GLY A 74 -4.18 -32.57 14.07
N LYS A 75 -5.28 -31.82 14.24
CA LYS A 75 -5.78 -30.93 13.19
C LYS A 75 -4.74 -29.87 12.86
N SER A 76 -4.55 -29.58 11.57
CA SER A 76 -3.59 -28.57 11.09
C SER A 76 -4.01 -27.13 11.44
N TYR A 77 -5.21 -26.93 11.99
CA TYR A 77 -5.77 -25.64 12.32
C TYR A 77 -6.24 -25.60 13.78
N VAL A 78 -6.31 -24.40 14.33
CA VAL A 78 -6.79 -24.17 15.69
C VAL A 78 -8.30 -24.46 15.74
N PRO A 79 -8.78 -25.35 16.61
CA PRO A 79 -10.19 -25.75 16.63
C PRO A 79 -11.07 -24.63 17.21
N ILE A 80 -11.73 -23.88 16.33
CA ILE A 80 -12.58 -22.73 16.67
C ILE A 80 -14.05 -23.00 16.27
N GLU A 81 -14.30 -24.06 15.50
CA GLU A 81 -15.62 -24.40 14.98
C GLU A 81 -16.55 -24.99 16.05
N GLU A 82 -17.85 -24.95 15.79
CA GLU A 82 -18.85 -25.44 16.72
C GLU A 82 -18.76 -26.97 16.87
N GLY A 83 -18.65 -27.44 18.11
CA GLY A 83 -18.58 -28.88 18.42
C GLY A 83 -17.16 -29.45 18.48
N GLU A 84 -16.12 -28.70 18.10
CA GLU A 84 -14.73 -29.15 18.22
C GLU A 84 -14.18 -29.00 19.66
N VAL A 85 -14.65 -28.00 20.39
CA VAL A 85 -14.29 -27.71 21.78
C VAL A 85 -15.55 -27.43 22.61
N GLY A 86 -15.46 -27.61 23.93
CA GLY A 86 -16.55 -27.30 24.85
C GLY A 86 -16.99 -25.83 24.72
N LYS A 87 -18.31 -25.56 24.82
CA LYS A 87 -18.90 -24.22 24.60
C LYS A 87 -18.20 -23.11 25.42
N ALA A 88 -17.82 -23.41 26.67
CA ALA A 88 -17.11 -22.47 27.54
C ALA A 88 -15.70 -22.13 27.03
N VAL A 89 -14.95 -23.15 26.60
CA VAL A 89 -13.60 -22.99 26.03
C VAL A 89 -13.67 -22.21 24.72
N ARG A 90 -14.65 -22.52 23.86
CA ARG A 90 -14.88 -21.76 22.63
C ARG A 90 -15.14 -20.28 22.92
N LYS A 91 -16.06 -19.99 23.84
CA LYS A 91 -16.40 -18.61 24.23
C LYS A 91 -15.16 -17.86 24.74
N MET A 92 -14.32 -18.53 25.52
CA MET A 92 -13.05 -17.97 26.00
C MET A 92 -12.08 -17.67 24.84
N ILE A 93 -11.89 -18.61 23.92
CA ILE A 93 -11.02 -18.45 22.75
C ILE A 93 -11.49 -17.28 21.88
N VAL A 94 -12.79 -17.26 21.53
CA VAL A 94 -13.37 -16.19 20.71
C VAL A 94 -13.20 -14.83 21.39
N LYS A 95 -13.45 -14.73 22.70
CA LYS A 95 -13.24 -13.49 23.46
C LYS A 95 -11.79 -13.01 23.42
N GLN A 96 -10.82 -13.93 23.55
CA GLN A 96 -9.40 -13.55 23.51
C GLN A 96 -8.94 -13.19 22.11
N LEU A 97 -9.42 -13.89 21.07
CA LEU A 97 -9.14 -13.53 19.68
C LEU A 97 -9.68 -12.15 19.33
N ASP A 98 -10.90 -11.83 19.76
CA ASP A 98 -11.52 -10.52 19.57
C ASP A 98 -10.70 -9.42 20.25
N ARG A 99 -10.33 -9.62 21.52
CA ARG A 99 -9.43 -8.72 22.25
C ARG A 99 -8.08 -8.55 21.55
N SER A 100 -7.46 -9.63 21.09
CA SER A 100 -6.19 -9.58 20.36
C SER A 100 -6.32 -8.86 19.03
N ALA A 101 -7.46 -9.01 18.33
CA ALA A 101 -7.73 -8.30 17.09
C ALA A 101 -7.86 -6.79 17.33
N ILE A 102 -8.59 -6.38 18.38
CA ILE A 102 -8.71 -4.98 18.80
C ILE A 102 -7.34 -4.39 19.14
N VAL A 103 -6.56 -5.08 19.97
CA VAL A 103 -5.19 -4.66 20.32
C VAL A 103 -4.28 -4.54 19.08
N ALA A 104 -4.33 -5.50 18.18
CA ALA A 104 -3.54 -5.49 16.95
C ALA A 104 -3.98 -4.41 15.95
N TRP A 105 -5.22 -3.95 16.04
CA TRP A 105 -5.71 -2.79 15.28
C TRP A 105 -5.29 -1.48 15.93
N GLU A 106 -5.52 -1.33 17.23
CA GLU A 106 -5.25 -0.11 18.00
C GLU A 106 -3.76 0.25 18.00
N SER A 107 -2.89 -0.77 18.05
CA SER A 107 -1.43 -0.61 18.03
C SER A 107 -0.83 -0.25 16.68
N ARG A 108 -1.62 -0.19 15.60
CA ARG A 108 -1.11 0.22 14.30
C ARG A 108 -0.80 1.71 14.29
N PRO A 109 0.26 2.14 13.59
CA PRO A 109 0.50 3.55 13.38
C PRO A 109 -0.64 4.19 12.58
N ARG A 110 -1.25 5.20 13.18
CA ARG A 110 -2.42 5.92 12.64
C ARG A 110 -2.31 7.40 12.96
N ASP A 111 -3.03 8.21 12.19
CA ASP A 111 -3.15 9.63 12.44
C ASP A 111 -4.27 9.92 13.44
N LEU A 112 -3.92 9.90 14.72
CA LEU A 112 -4.87 10.10 15.83
C LEU A 112 -5.52 11.49 15.79
N TYR A 113 -4.78 12.52 15.38
CA TYR A 113 -5.32 13.88 15.30
C TYR A 113 -6.33 14.02 14.17
N GLY A 114 -6.04 13.44 13.00
CA GLY A 114 -7.00 13.38 11.89
C GLY A 114 -8.25 12.59 12.25
N GLU A 115 -8.11 11.44 12.93
CA GLU A 115 -9.26 10.66 13.43
C GLU A 115 -10.14 11.48 14.39
N ILE A 116 -9.54 12.21 15.34
CA ILE A 116 -10.27 13.08 16.29
C ILE A 116 -10.96 14.24 15.56
N LEU A 117 -10.28 14.86 14.59
CA LEU A 117 -10.83 15.97 13.81
C LEU A 117 -12.04 15.51 12.97
N LEU A 118 -11.94 14.35 12.33
CA LEU A 118 -13.04 13.75 11.57
C LEU A 118 -14.21 13.36 12.48
N ALA A 119 -13.94 12.71 13.61
CA ALA A 119 -14.98 12.36 14.59
C ALA A 119 -15.71 13.60 15.13
N ARG A 120 -15.00 14.73 15.26
CA ARG A 120 -15.60 16.03 15.58
C ARG A 120 -16.46 16.54 14.43
N GLN A 121 -15.96 16.53 13.19
CA GLN A 121 -16.72 16.97 12.02
C GLN A 121 -18.02 16.17 11.83
N GLU A 122 -17.99 14.87 12.14
CA GLU A 122 -19.15 13.97 12.08
C GLU A 122 -20.11 14.12 13.28
N GLY A 123 -19.77 14.95 14.27
CA GLY A 123 -20.59 15.20 15.46
C GLY A 123 -20.60 14.05 16.47
N ILE A 124 -19.66 13.11 16.37
CA ILE A 124 -19.47 12.01 17.33
C ILE A 124 -18.88 12.55 18.63
N LEU A 125 -17.98 13.52 18.53
CA LEU A 125 -17.41 14.25 19.66
C LEU A 125 -18.11 15.62 19.83
N PRO A 126 -18.31 16.08 21.08
CA PRO A 126 -18.93 17.38 21.35
C PRO A 126 -18.10 18.52 20.73
N MET A 127 -18.79 19.45 20.06
CA MET A 127 -18.20 20.68 19.52
C MET A 127 -17.92 21.64 20.69
N GLU A 128 -16.63 21.90 20.92
CA GLU A 128 -16.05 22.99 21.73
C GLU A 128 -16.88 23.49 22.93
N THR A 129 -16.60 22.92 24.10
CA THR A 129 -16.47 23.76 25.31
C THR A 129 -15.00 24.18 25.36
N GLU A 130 -14.69 25.45 25.63
CA GLU A 130 -13.36 26.10 25.54
C GLU A 130 -12.19 25.48 26.35
N SER A 131 -12.34 24.25 26.84
CA SER A 131 -11.36 23.53 27.65
C SER A 131 -11.05 22.10 27.17
N PHE A 132 -11.53 21.67 26.00
CA PHE A 132 -11.25 20.31 25.51
C PHE A 132 -9.98 20.30 24.65
N ASP A 133 -8.84 20.05 25.29
CA ASP A 133 -7.58 19.85 24.58
C ASP A 133 -7.64 18.52 23.81
N VAL A 134 -7.24 18.53 22.54
CA VAL A 134 -7.11 17.31 21.72
C VAL A 134 -6.11 16.34 22.36
N ASN A 135 -5.15 16.88 23.11
CA ASN A 135 -4.16 16.11 23.86
C ASN A 135 -4.75 15.35 25.06
N ASP A 136 -5.91 15.75 25.58
CA ASP A 136 -6.57 15.07 26.71
C ASP A 136 -7.46 13.90 26.25
N CYS A 137 -7.64 13.72 24.94
CA CYS A 137 -8.50 12.67 24.37
C CYS A 137 -7.71 11.38 24.17
N MET A 138 -7.79 10.44 25.12
CA MET A 138 -7.22 9.11 24.91
C MET A 138 -8.03 8.33 23.87
N VAL A 139 -7.33 7.73 22.90
CA VAL A 139 -7.94 6.96 21.80
C VAL A 139 -7.72 5.46 22.04
N GLY A 140 -8.78 4.68 21.86
CA GLY A 140 -8.76 3.22 21.96
C GLY A 140 -9.65 2.67 23.08
N SER A 141 -10.10 1.44 22.91
CA SER A 141 -10.96 0.72 23.85
C SER A 141 -10.13 -0.11 24.82
N GLU A 142 -9.25 -0.97 24.30
CA GLU A 142 -8.46 -1.89 25.13
C GLU A 142 -7.10 -1.29 25.49
N ILE A 143 -6.49 -0.56 24.56
CA ILE A 143 -5.27 0.21 24.77
C ILE A 143 -5.61 1.70 24.70
N GLN A 144 -5.39 2.39 25.80
CA GLN A 144 -5.50 3.85 25.84
C GLN A 144 -4.22 4.46 25.25
N ILE A 145 -4.35 5.16 24.13
CA ILE A 145 -3.24 5.80 23.43
C ILE A 145 -3.36 7.31 23.59
N ASP A 146 -2.31 7.93 24.11
CA ASP A 146 -2.16 9.39 24.14
C ASP A 146 -1.83 9.90 22.72
N PRO A 147 -2.67 10.78 22.13
CA PRO A 147 -2.38 11.40 20.85
C PRO A 147 -1.09 12.22 20.84
N ALA A 148 -0.74 12.88 21.94
CA ALA A 148 0.44 13.73 22.02
C ALA A 148 1.73 12.92 21.94
N HIS A 149 1.74 11.73 22.57
CA HIS A 149 2.88 10.83 22.63
C HIS A 149 2.49 9.40 22.21
N PRO A 150 2.23 9.17 20.91
CA PRO A 150 1.87 7.85 20.44
C PRO A 150 3.05 6.87 20.62
N PRO A 151 2.78 5.59 20.90
CA PRO A 151 3.83 4.60 21.18
C PRO A 151 4.74 4.33 19.97
N TRP A 152 4.29 4.64 18.75
CA TRP A 152 5.07 4.54 17.53
C TRP A 152 5.91 5.78 17.20
N GLY A 153 5.76 6.87 17.97
CA GLY A 153 6.51 8.11 17.75
C GLY A 153 6.15 8.85 16.46
N ASP A 154 7.04 9.73 16.02
CA ASP A 154 6.88 10.46 14.75
C ASP A 154 7.40 9.62 13.58
N ILE A 155 6.52 9.40 12.59
CA ILE A 155 6.80 8.59 11.42
C ILE A 155 7.10 9.51 10.26
N GLN A 156 8.36 9.46 9.81
CA GLN A 156 8.84 10.24 8.68
C GLN A 156 9.43 9.32 7.62
N HIS A 157 9.15 9.62 6.35
CA HIS A 157 9.70 8.91 5.22
C HIS A 157 10.38 9.88 4.25
N PRO A 158 11.62 9.62 3.79
CA PRO A 158 12.23 10.44 2.76
C PRO A 158 11.34 10.55 1.50
N GLY A 159 11.10 11.77 1.03
CA GLY A 159 10.26 12.06 -0.14
C GLY A 159 8.80 12.40 0.18
N TRP A 160 8.36 12.23 1.42
CA TRP A 160 7.00 12.52 1.87
C TRP A 160 7.02 13.29 3.20
N SER A 161 6.07 14.21 3.38
CA SER A 161 5.81 14.76 4.72
C SER A 161 5.07 13.73 5.57
N SER A 162 5.09 13.92 6.88
CA SER A 162 4.32 13.07 7.80
C SER A 162 2.83 13.15 7.43
N PRO A 163 2.09 12.02 7.45
CA PRO A 163 0.65 12.04 7.22
C PRO A 163 -0.12 12.57 8.45
N SER A 164 0.56 12.85 9.56
CA SER A 164 -0.09 13.29 10.80
C SER A 164 -0.66 14.71 10.68
N HIS A 165 -1.89 14.92 11.13
CA HIS A 165 -2.52 16.25 11.20
C HIS A 165 -2.19 16.99 12.51
N ARG A 166 -1.03 16.68 13.10
CA ARG A 166 -0.57 17.32 14.33
C ARG A 166 -0.27 18.80 14.09
N ASN A 167 -0.38 19.61 15.13
CA ASN A 167 -0.12 21.06 15.06
C ASN A 167 1.33 21.41 14.67
N ASP A 168 2.28 20.50 14.89
CA ASP A 168 3.68 20.65 14.46
C ASP A 168 3.85 20.44 12.94
N ASN A 169 2.97 19.65 12.31
CA ASN A 169 2.98 19.37 10.89
C ASN A 169 2.03 20.29 10.12
N ARG A 170 2.57 21.37 9.56
CA ARG A 170 1.79 22.36 8.81
C ARG A 170 1.18 21.81 7.52
N ASN A 171 1.85 20.86 6.86
CA ASN A 171 1.50 20.37 5.53
C ASN A 171 1.49 18.82 5.53
N PRO A 172 0.39 18.19 5.97
CA PRO A 172 0.29 16.73 6.00
C PRO A 172 0.22 16.13 4.59
N ASP A 173 0.76 14.92 4.46
CA ASP A 173 0.59 14.05 3.29
C ASP A 173 1.06 14.64 1.94
N VAL A 174 2.14 15.42 1.96
CA VAL A 174 2.70 16.08 0.77
C VAL A 174 3.86 15.27 0.20
N GLN A 175 3.75 14.92 -1.08
CA GLN A 175 4.85 14.34 -1.84
C GLN A 175 5.83 15.44 -2.28
N PHE A 176 7.08 15.36 -1.81
CA PHE A 176 8.09 16.37 -2.10
C PHE A 176 8.44 16.44 -3.58
N ALA A 177 8.41 15.30 -4.29
CA ALA A 177 8.75 15.24 -5.71
C ALA A 177 7.84 16.11 -6.58
N ASP A 178 6.56 16.23 -6.20
CA ASP A 178 5.56 16.99 -6.94
C ASP A 178 5.79 18.49 -6.71
N VAL A 179 6.02 18.88 -5.46
CA VAL A 179 6.37 20.28 -5.13
C VAL A 179 7.66 20.69 -5.83
N ILE A 180 8.69 19.83 -5.81
CA ILE A 180 9.97 20.09 -6.47
C ILE A 180 9.79 20.25 -7.99
N ALA A 181 8.90 19.47 -8.62
CA ALA A 181 8.63 19.60 -10.05
C ALA A 181 8.04 20.97 -10.42
N GLU A 182 7.29 21.60 -9.52
CA GLU A 182 6.65 22.90 -9.73
C GLU A 182 7.53 24.11 -9.40
N LEU A 183 8.61 23.96 -8.63
CA LEU A 183 9.49 25.09 -8.26
C LEU A 183 9.99 25.91 -9.47
N PRO A 184 10.43 25.32 -10.59
CA PRO A 184 10.85 26.08 -11.77
C PRO A 184 9.74 26.98 -12.32
N ASN A 185 8.51 26.48 -12.34
CA ASN A 185 7.35 27.20 -12.86
C ASN A 185 7.01 28.41 -11.96
N LEU A 186 7.20 28.26 -10.64
CA LEU A 186 6.99 29.35 -9.69
C LEU A 186 8.03 30.46 -9.80
N ILE A 187 9.30 30.13 -10.09
CA ILE A 187 10.35 31.13 -10.33
C ILE A 187 10.04 31.92 -11.59
N GLU A 188 9.62 31.22 -12.65
CA GLU A 188 9.23 31.83 -13.91
C GLU A 188 8.02 32.75 -13.75
N ALA A 189 6.97 32.27 -13.09
CA ALA A 189 5.80 33.08 -12.78
C ALA A 189 6.18 34.33 -11.98
N ARG A 190 7.11 34.20 -11.03
CA ARG A 190 7.64 35.35 -10.28
C ARG A 190 8.42 36.31 -11.16
N ALA A 191 9.29 35.82 -12.05
CA ALA A 191 10.05 36.66 -12.98
C ALA A 191 9.11 37.46 -13.90
N VAL A 192 8.12 36.79 -14.49
CA VAL A 192 7.11 37.43 -15.37
C VAL A 192 6.28 38.45 -14.60
N SER A 193 5.96 38.21 -13.32
CA SER A 193 5.21 39.17 -12.49
C SER A 193 5.98 40.49 -12.22
N LEU A 194 7.31 40.50 -12.39
CA LEU A 194 8.16 41.67 -12.22
C LEU A 194 8.38 42.45 -13.53
N ALA A 195 7.77 42.00 -14.63
CA ALA A 195 7.84 42.70 -15.90
C ALA A 195 7.19 44.11 -15.79
N PRO A 196 7.81 45.14 -16.38
CA PRO A 196 7.25 46.48 -16.39
C PRO A 196 5.95 46.51 -17.22
N PRO A 197 5.04 47.46 -16.92
CA PRO A 197 3.82 47.62 -17.68
C PRO A 197 4.10 48.08 -19.12
N ASP A 198 3.25 47.65 -20.04
CA ASP A 198 3.31 48.00 -21.46
C ASP A 198 3.16 49.53 -21.65
N PRO A 199 4.11 50.20 -22.35
CA PRO A 199 4.06 51.63 -22.60
C PRO A 199 3.00 52.03 -23.64
N THR A 200 2.55 51.10 -24.49
CA THR A 200 1.58 51.36 -25.56
C THR A 200 0.13 51.30 -25.06
N MET A 201 -0.09 50.65 -23.93
CA MET A 201 -1.42 50.46 -23.35
C MET A 201 -1.72 51.55 -22.33
N THR A 202 -2.68 52.45 -22.64
CA THR A 202 -3.13 53.46 -21.68
C THR A 202 -3.82 52.77 -20.49
N PRO A 203 -3.48 53.12 -19.24
CA PRO A 203 -4.06 52.46 -18.07
C PRO A 203 -5.56 52.74 -17.98
N VAL A 204 -6.38 51.72 -18.20
CA VAL A 204 -7.82 51.76 -17.95
C VAL A 204 -8.03 51.71 -16.43
N GLN A 205 -8.77 52.68 -15.87
CA GLN A 205 -9.05 52.75 -14.43
C GLN A 205 -9.74 51.45 -13.96
N GLY A 206 -9.11 50.74 -13.02
CA GLY A 206 -9.66 49.54 -12.39
C GLY A 206 -9.21 48.19 -12.98
N ALA A 207 -8.41 48.18 -14.06
CA ALA A 207 -7.84 46.95 -14.64
C ALA A 207 -6.33 46.81 -14.31
N PRO A 208 -5.84 45.57 -14.09
CA PRO A 208 -4.40 45.34 -13.95
C PRO A 208 -3.68 45.76 -15.23
N ARG A 209 -2.58 46.52 -15.09
CA ARG A 209 -1.77 46.97 -16.23
C ARG A 209 -1.17 45.74 -16.92
N ALA A 210 -1.38 45.60 -18.23
CA ALA A 210 -0.77 44.53 -18.99
C ALA A 210 0.75 44.66 -18.94
N ALA A 211 1.44 43.52 -18.76
CA ALA A 211 2.89 43.46 -18.81
C ALA A 211 3.37 43.61 -20.26
N ASP A 212 4.51 44.25 -20.45
CA ASP A 212 5.13 44.46 -21.77
C ASP A 212 5.47 43.10 -22.43
N PRO A 213 4.86 42.76 -23.58
CA PRO A 213 5.00 41.43 -24.18
C PRO A 213 6.44 41.12 -24.62
N ALA A 214 7.22 42.13 -25.01
CA ALA A 214 8.62 41.94 -25.41
C ALA A 214 9.48 41.53 -24.22
N VAL A 215 9.28 42.20 -23.07
CA VAL A 215 10.01 41.90 -21.84
C VAL A 215 9.54 40.58 -21.23
N VAL A 216 8.24 40.28 -21.29
CA VAL A 216 7.70 38.98 -20.86
C VAL A 216 8.34 37.84 -21.65
N GLY A 217 8.41 37.95 -22.98
CA GLY A 217 9.03 36.92 -23.82
C GLY A 217 10.49 36.61 -23.46
N LEU A 218 11.26 37.61 -23.01
CA LEU A 218 12.63 37.42 -22.55
C LEU A 218 12.73 36.80 -21.15
N LEU A 219 11.75 37.07 -20.28
CA LEU A 219 11.69 36.56 -18.90
C LEU A 219 11.11 35.15 -18.81
N THR A 220 10.28 34.75 -19.77
CA THR A 220 9.76 33.39 -19.91
C THR A 220 10.89 32.41 -20.23
N ARG A 221 10.87 31.22 -19.63
CA ARG A 221 11.92 30.22 -19.86
C ARG A 221 11.69 29.54 -21.22
N PRO A 222 12.68 29.52 -22.13
CA PRO A 222 12.59 28.71 -23.35
C PRO A 222 12.45 27.21 -23.01
N PRO A 223 11.72 26.42 -23.81
CA PRO A 223 11.39 25.02 -23.48
C PRO A 223 12.62 24.10 -23.36
N ASN A 224 13.70 24.45 -24.06
CA ASN A 224 14.96 23.74 -24.16
C ASN A 224 16.05 24.30 -23.22
N MET A 225 15.72 25.27 -22.37
CA MET A 225 16.67 25.87 -21.42
C MET A 225 16.63 25.14 -20.07
N ALA A 226 17.80 24.78 -19.53
CA ALA A 226 17.90 24.22 -18.20
C ALA A 226 17.66 25.28 -17.13
N LEU A 227 17.16 24.88 -15.95
CA LEU A 227 16.89 25.80 -14.83
C LEU A 227 18.15 26.56 -14.39
N ARG A 228 19.31 25.89 -14.44
CA ARG A 228 20.61 26.48 -14.13
C ARG A 228 20.92 27.67 -15.03
N ASP A 229 20.82 27.47 -16.34
CA ASP A 229 21.09 28.52 -17.33
C ASP A 229 20.06 29.64 -17.22
N TYR A 230 18.80 29.30 -16.96
CA TYR A 230 17.73 30.27 -16.74
C TYR A 230 18.02 31.19 -15.54
N LEU A 231 18.42 30.62 -14.39
CA LEU A 231 18.80 31.43 -13.22
C LEU A 231 20.07 32.26 -13.47
N THR A 232 21.00 31.76 -14.28
CA THR A 232 22.16 32.54 -14.72
C THR A 232 21.73 33.74 -15.58
N GLN A 233 20.80 33.57 -16.53
CA GLN A 233 20.22 34.67 -17.31
C GLN A 233 19.51 35.69 -16.43
N LEU A 234 18.68 35.25 -15.48
CA LEU A 234 18.02 36.14 -14.51
C LEU A 234 19.03 36.89 -13.63
N GLY A 235 20.15 36.25 -13.29
CA GLY A 235 21.27 36.87 -12.60
C GLY A 235 21.95 37.97 -13.42
N TYR A 236 22.20 37.73 -14.72
CA TYR A 236 22.76 38.74 -15.63
C TYR A 236 21.84 39.94 -15.83
N LEU A 237 20.53 39.71 -15.86
CA LEU A 237 19.51 40.76 -15.93
C LEU A 237 19.35 41.54 -14.60
N GLY A 238 20.07 41.12 -13.54
CA GLY A 238 20.04 41.78 -12.23
C GLY A 238 18.78 41.53 -11.42
N LEU A 239 17.93 40.58 -11.83
CA LEU A 239 16.69 40.23 -11.13
C LEU A 239 16.95 39.49 -9.83
N VAL A 240 18.05 38.75 -9.69
CA VAL A 240 18.35 37.93 -8.52
C VAL A 240 19.47 38.57 -7.69
N GLN A 241 19.14 39.01 -6.47
CA GLN A 241 20.13 39.52 -5.51
C GLN A 241 20.06 38.75 -4.17
N PRO A 242 21.17 38.20 -3.65
CA PRO A 242 22.50 38.05 -4.24
C PRO A 242 22.60 36.84 -5.21
N PRO A 243 23.50 36.87 -6.22
CA PRO A 243 23.62 35.81 -7.23
C PRO A 243 24.09 34.45 -6.66
N SER A 244 24.74 34.45 -5.48
CA SER A 244 25.11 33.24 -4.75
C SER A 244 23.90 32.40 -4.32
N LEU A 245 22.75 33.05 -4.08
CA LEU A 245 21.53 32.39 -3.64
C LEU A 245 20.94 31.50 -4.75
N GLY A 246 20.97 31.97 -6.00
CA GLY A 246 20.56 31.20 -7.17
C GLY A 246 21.39 29.93 -7.34
N GLN A 247 22.71 30.02 -7.19
CA GLN A 247 23.60 28.84 -7.28
C GLN A 247 23.36 27.83 -6.17
N ASN A 248 23.13 28.30 -4.94
CA ASN A 248 22.83 27.43 -3.80
C ASN A 248 21.49 26.70 -4.02
N PHE A 249 20.46 27.43 -4.46
CA PHE A 249 19.17 26.85 -4.80
C PHE A 249 19.30 25.78 -5.90
N VAL A 250 20.01 26.06 -7.00
CA VAL A 250 20.20 25.09 -8.09
C VAL A 250 20.88 23.82 -7.60
N SER A 251 21.93 23.93 -6.79
CA SER A 251 22.63 22.78 -6.21
C SER A 251 21.69 21.89 -5.37
N GLN A 252 20.88 22.52 -4.50
CA GLN A 252 19.91 21.80 -3.68
C GLN A 252 18.79 21.18 -4.52
N TYR A 253 18.29 21.93 -5.52
CA TYR A 253 17.25 21.49 -6.45
C TYR A 253 17.69 20.29 -7.31
N GLU A 254 18.88 20.35 -7.91
CA GLU A 254 19.40 19.27 -8.74
C GLU A 254 19.62 18.00 -7.93
N LYS A 255 20.16 18.13 -6.70
CA LYS A 255 20.28 17.01 -5.77
C LYS A 255 18.92 16.42 -5.39
N ALA A 256 17.91 17.27 -5.22
CA ALA A 256 16.55 16.88 -4.83
C ALA A 256 15.78 16.22 -5.98
N ARG A 257 15.95 16.70 -7.22
CA ARG A 257 15.21 16.25 -8.40
C ARG A 257 15.87 15.08 -9.12
N PHE A 258 17.20 15.12 -9.24
CA PHE A 258 17.99 14.15 -10.01
C PHE A 258 18.84 13.23 -9.13
N GLY A 259 18.75 13.37 -7.80
CA GLY A 259 19.42 12.48 -6.87
C GLY A 259 18.85 11.05 -6.91
N PHE A 260 19.69 10.08 -6.55
CA PHE A 260 19.27 8.68 -6.41
C PHE A 260 18.42 8.43 -5.15
N LEU A 261 18.55 9.29 -4.13
CA LEU A 261 17.87 9.15 -2.85
C LEU A 261 16.75 10.17 -2.72
N PRO A 262 15.59 9.79 -2.14
CA PRO A 262 14.52 10.75 -1.85
C PRO A 262 14.98 11.79 -0.82
N VAL A 263 14.40 12.98 -0.90
CA VAL A 263 14.76 14.12 -0.04
C VAL A 263 14.20 13.92 1.37
N SER A 264 15.04 14.08 2.40
CA SER A 264 14.57 14.08 3.79
C SER A 264 13.83 15.36 4.14
N VAL A 265 12.97 15.33 5.17
CA VAL A 265 12.16 16.48 5.61
C VAL A 265 13.02 17.74 5.83
N ASN A 266 14.09 17.63 6.63
CA ASN A 266 15.02 18.74 6.88
C ASN A 266 15.71 19.22 5.58
N GLY A 267 16.01 18.31 4.65
CA GLY A 267 16.55 18.67 3.34
C GLY A 267 15.57 19.48 2.50
N PHE A 268 14.29 19.09 2.53
CA PHE A 268 13.20 19.80 1.87
C PHE A 268 12.94 21.17 2.51
N ASP A 269 12.94 21.26 3.84
CA ASP A 269 12.75 22.53 4.56
C ASP A 269 13.86 23.54 4.22
N LYS A 270 15.11 23.08 4.12
CA LYS A 270 16.25 23.90 3.68
C LYS A 270 16.10 24.38 2.24
N LEU A 271 15.65 23.49 1.34
CA LEU A 271 15.35 23.84 -0.05
C LEU A 271 14.25 24.90 -0.13
N MET A 272 13.14 24.70 0.59
CA MET A 272 12.02 25.65 0.62
C MET A 272 12.41 26.99 1.24
N THR A 273 13.24 26.99 2.28
CA THR A 273 13.76 28.23 2.90
C THR A 273 14.64 29.00 1.92
N THR A 274 15.56 28.31 1.23
CA THR A 274 16.43 28.92 0.22
C THR A 274 15.61 29.44 -0.96
N PHE A 275 14.57 28.71 -1.36
CA PHE A 275 13.64 29.11 -2.41
C PHE A 275 12.81 30.35 -2.03
N ALA A 276 12.28 30.40 -0.80
CA ALA A 276 11.55 31.58 -0.33
C ALA A 276 12.45 32.81 -0.27
N GLN A 277 13.70 32.66 0.18
CA GLN A 277 14.70 33.72 0.13
C GLN A 277 15.00 34.14 -1.32
N LEU A 278 15.06 33.20 -2.26
CA LEU A 278 15.29 33.48 -3.67
C LEU A 278 14.15 34.34 -4.24
N LEU A 279 12.89 33.95 -4.03
CA LEU A 279 11.73 34.72 -4.51
C LEU A 279 11.63 36.11 -3.85
N ALA A 280 12.02 36.21 -2.57
CA ALA A 280 12.06 37.48 -1.85
C ALA A 280 13.19 38.39 -2.35
N GLY A 281 14.32 37.82 -2.75
CA GLY A 281 15.46 38.52 -3.34
C GLY A 281 15.27 38.91 -4.81
N MET A 282 14.14 38.54 -5.44
CA MET A 282 13.84 38.94 -6.81
C MET A 282 13.32 40.38 -6.87
N THR A 283 14.06 41.25 -7.55
CA THR A 283 13.77 42.69 -7.68
C THR A 283 13.37 43.07 -9.11
N THR A 284 12.80 44.26 -9.30
CA THR A 284 12.44 44.78 -10.62
C THR A 284 13.66 44.98 -11.52
N LEU A 285 13.49 44.82 -12.83
CA LEU A 285 14.55 45.08 -13.81
C LEU A 285 15.02 46.54 -13.79
N ASN A 286 16.29 46.75 -14.15
CA ASN A 286 16.82 48.09 -14.40
C ASN A 286 16.10 48.70 -15.62
N PRO A 287 15.54 49.92 -15.52
CA PRO A 287 14.87 50.59 -16.64
C PRO A 287 15.73 50.71 -17.90
N ASP A 288 17.06 50.84 -17.78
CA ASP A 288 17.97 50.99 -18.93
C ASP A 288 17.93 49.73 -19.84
N ILE A 289 17.92 48.55 -19.21
CA ILE A 289 17.85 47.26 -19.93
C ILE A 289 16.49 47.11 -20.62
N VAL A 290 15.41 47.59 -19.99
CA VAL A 290 14.06 47.57 -20.57
C VAL A 290 14.00 48.44 -21.83
N HIS A 291 14.65 49.61 -21.82
CA HIS A 291 14.73 50.46 -23.01
C HIS A 291 15.51 49.80 -24.16
N GLU A 292 16.61 49.10 -23.85
CA GLU A 292 17.40 48.39 -24.85
C GLU A 292 16.63 47.22 -25.48
N ILE A 293 15.92 46.42 -24.67
CA ILE A 293 15.07 45.32 -25.17
C ILE A 293 13.99 45.84 -26.11
N ARG A 294 13.37 46.97 -25.77
CA ARG A 294 12.37 47.62 -26.62
C ARG A 294 12.95 48.13 -27.93
N ALA A 295 14.18 48.67 -27.90
CA ALA A 295 14.85 49.13 -29.11
C ALA A 295 15.14 47.94 -30.05
N GLN A 296 15.68 46.84 -29.53
CA GLN A 296 15.98 45.64 -30.31
C GLN A 296 14.71 44.99 -30.89
N THR A 297 13.63 44.92 -30.12
CA THR A 297 12.37 44.31 -30.59
C THR A 297 11.69 45.14 -31.69
N ASN A 298 11.86 46.47 -31.69
CA ASN A 298 11.31 47.34 -32.72
C ASN A 298 12.12 47.31 -34.03
N ASP A 299 13.41 46.97 -33.98
CA ASP A 299 14.25 46.82 -35.17
C ASP A 299 14.03 45.48 -35.90
N ASP A 300 13.52 44.46 -35.20
CA ASP A 300 13.23 43.13 -35.73
C ASP A 300 11.80 42.98 -36.32
N ALA A 301 10.97 44.04 -36.28
CA ALA A 301 9.59 44.07 -36.78
C ALA A 301 9.44 44.85 -38.10
#